data_AF-A0A0Q8J3U3-F1
#
_entry.id   AF-A0A0Q8J3U3-F1
#
_cell.length_a   1.000
_cell.length_b   1.000
_cell.length_c   1.000
_cell.angle_alpha   90.00
_cell.angle_beta   90.00
_cell.angle_gamma   90.00
#
_symmetry.space_group_name_H-M   'P 1'
#
loop_
_entity.id
_entity.type
_entity.pdbx_description
1 polymer ?
#
loop_
_entity_poly.entity_id
_entity_poly.type
_entity_poly.pdbx_seq_one_letter_code
_entity_poly.pdbx_strand_id
1 'polypeptide(L)'
;MRRWMGIPVAAVMLTACVTINVYFPAAEAKEAAKEFVEKVIGDQAPAATPQAQPSDGGKPGGSASVSRPGLEWGQLASRIDWLSLAGIGSAHAQSPDISIKTPAIQAIQSRMAQRFDSQLRAHFDSGALGFASNGTVAVRDASKIPLSDRVGVNQAVADQGRDSAAVYREIAVANNHPEWEAQIRQVFARQWVDSAKGGWWYQDAGGGWKQK
;
A
#
# COMPACT_ATOMS: atom_id res chain seq x y z
N MET A 1 18.25 13.90 -65.81
CA MET A 1 17.33 14.86 -65.14
C MET A 1 16.47 14.08 -64.16
N ARG A 2 16.69 14.27 -62.86
CA ARG A 2 16.18 13.43 -61.78
C ARG A 2 15.21 14.27 -60.95
N ARG A 3 13.91 14.02 -61.07
CA ARG A 3 12.87 14.72 -60.30
C ARG A 3 12.65 13.94 -59.00
N TRP A 4 13.23 14.42 -57.92
CA TRP A 4 12.86 14.02 -56.56
C TRP A 4 11.53 14.71 -56.23
N MET A 5 10.45 13.94 -56.15
CA MET A 5 9.19 14.40 -55.55
C MET A 5 9.39 14.43 -54.03
N GLY A 6 9.58 15.63 -53.49
CA GLY A 6 9.60 15.88 -52.05
C GLY A 6 8.20 15.67 -51.47
N ILE A 7 8.10 14.77 -50.50
CA ILE A 7 6.92 14.61 -49.65
C ILE A 7 6.88 15.84 -48.72
N PRO A 8 5.78 16.61 -48.66
CA PRO A 8 5.72 17.79 -47.79
C PRO A 8 5.70 17.35 -46.32
N VAL A 9 6.76 17.71 -45.58
CA VAL A 9 6.94 17.49 -44.13
C VAL A 9 6.12 18.51 -43.32
N ALA A 10 4.88 18.79 -43.72
CA ALA A 10 4.08 19.84 -43.10
C ALA A 10 2.62 19.41 -42.94
N ALA A 11 2.34 18.66 -41.86
CA ALA A 11 1.13 18.75 -41.03
C ALA A 11 0.95 17.46 -40.21
N VAL A 12 1.69 17.32 -39.11
CA VAL A 12 1.30 16.41 -38.02
C VAL A 12 1.30 17.21 -36.72
N MET A 13 0.22 17.96 -36.50
CA MET A 13 -0.12 18.54 -35.19
C MET A 13 -1.33 17.78 -34.68
N LEU A 14 -1.09 16.59 -34.10
CA LEU A 14 -2.10 15.85 -33.37
C LEU A 14 -2.20 16.46 -31.96
N THR A 15 -3.07 17.44 -31.78
CA THR A 15 -3.47 17.92 -30.46
C THR A 15 -4.37 16.86 -29.82
N ALA A 16 -3.76 15.90 -29.12
CA ALA A 16 -4.51 14.95 -28.30
C ALA A 16 -5.03 15.68 -27.05
N CYS A 17 -6.28 16.13 -27.10
CA CYS A 17 -7.06 16.37 -25.88
C CYS A 17 -7.32 14.99 -25.25
N VAL A 18 -6.33 14.47 -24.52
CA VAL A 18 -6.56 13.31 -23.66
C VAL A 18 -7.48 13.79 -22.55
N THR A 19 -8.75 13.37 -22.61
CA THR A 19 -9.60 13.30 -21.42
C THR A 19 -8.94 12.29 -20.50
N ILE A 20 -7.98 12.74 -19.67
CA ILE A 20 -7.45 11.92 -18.58
C ILE A 20 -8.59 11.84 -17.57
N ASN A 21 -9.55 10.97 -17.84
CA ASN A 21 -10.49 10.53 -16.83
C ASN A 21 -9.66 9.68 -15.87
N VAL A 22 -9.02 10.34 -14.89
CA VAL A 22 -8.18 9.67 -13.89
C VAL A 22 -9.09 8.71 -13.14
N TYR A 23 -9.06 7.46 -13.55
CA TYR A 23 -9.74 6.38 -12.87
C TYR A 23 -9.03 6.13 -11.54
N PHE A 24 -9.79 5.83 -10.49
CA PHE A 24 -9.26 5.50 -9.18
C PHE A 24 -8.20 4.37 -9.29
N PRO A 25 -6.94 4.59 -8.85
CA PRO A 25 -5.85 3.61 -8.97
C PRO A 25 -6.04 2.47 -7.95
N ALA A 26 -6.93 1.55 -8.28
CA ALA A 26 -7.42 0.55 -7.33
C ALA A 26 -6.34 -0.46 -6.90
N ALA A 27 -5.37 -0.76 -7.77
CA ALA A 27 -4.30 -1.70 -7.47
C ALA A 27 -3.30 -1.07 -6.47
N GLU A 28 -2.86 0.15 -6.74
CA GLU A 28 -1.96 0.92 -5.90
C GLU A 28 -2.61 1.24 -4.54
N ALA A 29 -3.89 1.60 -4.55
CA ALA A 29 -4.65 1.79 -3.32
C ALA A 29 -4.74 0.52 -2.48
N LYS A 30 -4.86 -0.66 -3.11
CA LYS A 30 -4.89 -1.94 -2.41
C LYS A 30 -3.55 -2.27 -1.76
N GLU A 31 -2.44 -2.12 -2.48
CA GLU A 31 -1.11 -2.36 -1.93
C GLU A 31 -0.80 -1.39 -0.78
N ALA A 32 -1.11 -0.12 -0.95
CA ALA A 32 -0.91 0.87 0.12
C ALA A 32 -1.85 0.64 1.32
N ALA A 33 -3.10 0.21 1.09
CA ALA A 33 -3.99 -0.20 2.17
C ALA A 33 -3.42 -1.42 2.92
N LYS A 34 -2.84 -2.38 2.20
CA LYS A 34 -2.22 -3.57 2.79
C LYS A 34 -1.07 -3.18 3.71
N GLU A 35 -0.11 -2.39 3.22
CA GLU A 35 0.97 -1.86 4.06
C GLU A 35 0.44 -1.10 5.27
N PHE A 36 -0.60 -0.27 5.07
CA PHE A 36 -1.19 0.51 6.15
C PHE A 36 -1.76 -0.40 7.25
N VAL A 37 -2.60 -1.35 6.86
CA VAL A 37 -3.33 -2.26 7.75
C VAL A 37 -2.38 -3.22 8.44
N GLU A 38 -1.41 -3.78 7.72
CA GLU A 38 -0.39 -4.66 8.29
C GLU A 38 0.41 -3.97 9.38
N LYS A 39 0.71 -2.68 9.25
CA LYS A 39 1.39 -1.92 10.30
C LYS A 39 0.50 -1.54 11.49
N VAL A 40 -0.82 -1.55 11.34
CA VAL A 40 -1.75 -1.32 12.46
C VAL A 40 -2.05 -2.62 13.20
N ILE A 41 -2.27 -3.71 12.47
CA ILE A 41 -2.57 -5.02 13.05
C ILE A 41 -1.30 -5.74 13.52
N GLY A 42 -0.22 -5.57 12.75
CA GLY A 42 1.08 -6.19 12.95
C GLY A 42 1.96 -5.34 13.86
N ASP A 43 2.19 -5.86 15.06
CA ASP A 43 3.52 -6.10 15.63
C ASP A 43 3.31 -6.80 16.98
N GLN A 44 3.53 -8.12 16.99
CA GLN A 44 4.45 -8.67 17.97
C GLN A 44 5.64 -9.16 17.16
N ALA A 45 6.64 -8.30 16.97
CA ALA A 45 7.98 -8.87 17.06
C ALA A 45 8.10 -9.41 18.50
N PRO A 46 8.46 -10.68 18.72
CA PRO A 46 9.04 -11.07 20.00
C PRO A 46 10.13 -10.03 20.29
N ALA A 47 10.22 -9.56 21.53
CA ALA A 47 11.29 -8.68 21.99
C ALA A 47 12.59 -9.09 21.29
N ALA A 48 13.06 -8.26 20.37
CA ALA A 48 14.33 -8.48 19.74
C ALA A 48 15.37 -8.38 20.85
N THR A 49 15.85 -9.53 21.29
CA THR A 49 17.11 -9.66 22.02
C THR A 49 18.13 -8.86 21.22
N PRO A 50 18.85 -7.89 21.83
CA PRO A 50 19.92 -7.19 21.12
C PRO A 50 21.02 -8.20 20.78
N GLN A 51 20.98 -8.78 19.58
CA GLN A 51 22.11 -9.53 19.04
C GLN A 51 23.11 -8.52 18.49
N ALA A 52 24.06 -8.20 19.36
CA ALA A 52 25.29 -7.52 19.01
C ALA A 52 25.98 -8.29 17.87
N GLN A 53 26.19 -7.59 16.75
CA GLN A 53 26.96 -8.07 15.63
C GLN A 53 28.45 -8.01 15.98
N PRO A 54 29.19 -9.12 15.97
CA PRO A 54 30.63 -9.09 16.19
C PRO A 54 31.29 -8.40 15.00
N SER A 55 32.00 -7.32 15.29
CA SER A 55 32.91 -6.66 14.37
C SER A 55 34.22 -7.45 14.39
N ASP A 56 34.44 -8.30 13.38
CA ASP A 56 35.72 -8.99 13.22
C ASP A 56 36.56 -8.24 12.20
N GLY A 57 37.47 -7.42 12.73
CA GLY A 57 38.52 -6.76 11.98
C GLY A 57 39.85 -7.47 12.22
N GLY A 58 40.50 -7.93 11.15
CA GLY A 58 41.87 -8.48 11.23
C GLY A 58 42.44 -8.94 9.88
N LYS A 59 43.02 -7.98 9.13
CA LYS A 59 44.17 -7.97 8.16
C LYS A 59 44.97 -9.28 7.89
N PRO A 60 45.81 -9.40 6.81
CA PRO A 60 46.39 -8.35 5.93
C PRO A 60 46.52 -8.69 4.41
N GLY A 61 46.77 -7.66 3.60
CA GLY A 61 47.81 -7.63 2.54
C GLY A 61 47.72 -8.54 1.30
N GLY A 62 47.76 -7.93 0.12
CA GLY A 62 48.51 -8.50 -1.02
C GLY A 62 47.82 -8.53 -2.38
N SER A 63 48.40 -7.76 -3.31
CA SER A 63 48.52 -8.06 -4.75
C SER A 63 47.33 -7.77 -5.66
N ALA A 64 47.45 -6.65 -6.35
CA ALA A 64 46.78 -6.37 -7.61
C ALA A 64 47.15 -7.43 -8.66
N SER A 65 46.14 -8.04 -9.29
CA SER A 65 46.26 -8.64 -10.61
C SER A 65 45.24 -7.98 -11.54
N VAL A 66 45.78 -7.18 -12.46
CA VAL A 66 45.05 -6.56 -13.56
C VAL A 66 44.76 -7.66 -14.59
N SER A 67 43.54 -8.19 -14.59
CA SER A 67 43.06 -9.02 -15.70
C SER A 67 42.54 -8.10 -16.81
N ARG A 68 43.21 -8.15 -17.97
CA ARG A 68 42.95 -7.35 -19.17
C ARG A 68 41.58 -7.71 -19.78
N PRO A 69 40.85 -6.75 -20.36
CA PRO A 69 39.56 -7.02 -20.99
C PRO A 69 39.77 -7.63 -22.39
N GLY A 70 39.30 -8.85 -22.59
CA GLY A 70 39.03 -9.39 -23.92
C GLY A 70 37.69 -8.83 -24.42
N LEU A 71 37.73 -8.06 -25.50
CA LEU A 71 36.55 -7.55 -26.20
C LEU A 71 35.81 -8.70 -26.89
N GLU A 72 34.80 -9.27 -26.23
CA GLU A 72 33.79 -10.12 -26.87
C GLU A 72 32.67 -9.25 -27.45
N TRP A 73 32.92 -8.70 -28.63
CA TRP A 73 31.96 -7.91 -29.44
C TRP A 73 30.68 -8.67 -29.87
N GLY A 74 30.54 -9.97 -29.54
CA GLY A 74 29.41 -10.80 -29.94
C GLY A 74 28.17 -10.73 -29.04
N GLN A 75 28.30 -10.22 -27.81
CA GLN A 75 27.20 -10.23 -26.82
C GLN A 75 26.41 -8.91 -26.72
N LEU A 76 26.83 -7.85 -27.44
CA LEU A 76 26.19 -6.53 -27.40
C LEU A 76 25.08 -6.35 -28.46
N ALA A 77 24.97 -7.25 -29.44
CA ALA A 77 24.05 -7.10 -30.57
C ALA A 77 22.60 -7.55 -30.30
N SER A 78 22.31 -8.19 -29.16
CA SER A 78 20.98 -8.73 -28.84
C SER A 78 20.09 -7.82 -27.99
N ARG A 79 20.51 -6.57 -27.75
CA ARG A 79 19.80 -5.62 -26.87
C ARG A 79 19.25 -4.39 -27.59
N ILE A 80 19.38 -4.33 -28.91
CA ILE A 80 18.82 -3.22 -29.68
C ILE A 80 17.42 -3.62 -30.13
N ASP A 81 16.42 -3.20 -29.36
CA ASP A 81 15.02 -3.29 -29.76
C ASP A 81 14.79 -2.38 -30.98
N TRP A 82 14.65 -2.97 -32.16
CA TRP A 82 14.39 -2.25 -33.41
C TRP A 82 13.10 -1.43 -33.40
N LEU A 83 12.15 -1.71 -32.51
CA LEU A 83 10.96 -0.86 -32.37
C LEU A 83 11.27 0.49 -31.72
N SER A 84 12.27 0.56 -30.83
CA SER A 84 12.72 1.80 -30.20
C SER A 84 13.36 2.76 -31.22
N LEU A 85 14.10 2.22 -32.20
CA LEU A 85 14.74 3.00 -33.26
C LEU A 85 13.72 3.61 -34.26
N ALA A 86 12.51 3.05 -34.35
CA ALA A 86 11.41 3.59 -35.14
C ALA A 86 10.63 4.72 -34.44
N GLY A 87 11.09 5.20 -33.29
CA GLY A 87 10.45 6.28 -32.53
C GLY A 87 9.22 5.84 -31.74
N ILE A 88 8.94 4.54 -31.67
CA ILE A 88 7.92 3.96 -30.80
C ILE A 88 8.57 3.81 -29.42
N GLY A 89 8.66 4.92 -28.69
CA GLY A 89 9.01 4.86 -27.27
C GLY A 89 8.00 3.98 -26.54
N SER A 90 8.48 3.07 -25.70
CA SER A 90 7.63 2.41 -24.72
C SER A 90 7.04 3.50 -23.84
N ALA A 91 5.77 3.84 -24.07
CA ALA A 91 5.02 4.67 -23.17
C ALA A 91 4.84 3.87 -21.88
N HIS A 92 5.74 4.07 -20.92
CA HIS A 92 5.47 3.70 -19.54
C HIS A 92 4.27 4.55 -19.13
N ALA A 93 3.08 3.94 -19.10
CA ALA A 93 1.94 4.52 -18.43
C ALA A 93 2.38 4.75 -16.98
N GLN A 94 2.64 6.00 -16.62
CA GLN A 94 2.81 6.37 -15.22
C GLN A 94 1.45 6.12 -14.56
N SER A 95 1.32 4.99 -13.86
CA SER A 95 0.16 4.76 -12.99
C SER A 95 0.03 5.96 -12.05
N PRO A 96 -1.19 6.45 -11.77
CA PRO A 96 -1.39 7.46 -10.74
C PRO A 96 -0.85 6.93 -9.41
N ASP A 97 0.16 7.59 -8.85
CA ASP A 97 0.70 7.25 -7.53
C ASP A 97 -0.24 7.79 -6.46
N ILE A 98 -0.76 6.91 -5.60
CA ILE A 98 -1.68 7.29 -4.52
C ILE A 98 -0.89 7.65 -3.26
N SER A 99 -0.95 8.91 -2.86
CA SER A 99 -0.25 9.42 -1.68
C SER A 99 -0.94 8.97 -0.39
N ILE A 100 -0.41 7.89 0.21
CA ILE A 100 -0.88 7.35 1.49
C ILE A 100 0.16 7.56 2.62
N LYS A 101 1.38 7.97 2.29
CA LYS A 101 2.50 8.14 3.23
C LYS A 101 2.71 9.60 3.67
N THR A 102 1.65 10.39 3.77
CA THR A 102 1.75 11.77 4.27
C THR A 102 1.99 11.81 5.78
N PRO A 103 2.62 12.86 6.35
CA PRO A 103 2.83 12.98 7.78
C PRO A 103 1.53 12.90 8.60
N ALA A 104 0.42 13.45 8.07
CA ALA A 104 -0.89 13.38 8.71
C ALA A 104 -1.42 11.94 8.77
N ILE A 105 -1.36 11.19 7.67
CA ILE A 105 -1.80 9.79 7.64
C ILE A 105 -0.92 8.92 8.53
N GLN A 106 0.40 9.13 8.53
CA GLN A 106 1.33 8.41 9.41
C GLN A 106 1.03 8.66 10.89
N ALA A 107 0.73 9.90 11.28
CA ALA A 107 0.34 10.21 12.65
C ALA A 107 -0.95 9.50 13.07
N ILE A 108 -1.94 9.42 12.17
CA ILE A 108 -3.18 8.65 12.43
C ILE A 108 -2.87 7.16 12.52
N GLN A 109 -2.07 6.61 11.60
CA GLN A 109 -1.64 5.22 11.60
C GLN A 109 -1.00 4.82 12.93
N SER A 110 -0.06 5.62 13.45
CA SER A 110 0.61 5.34 14.71
C SER A 110 -0.37 5.30 15.89
N ARG A 111 -1.32 6.22 15.97
CA ARG A 111 -2.36 6.19 17.01
C ARG A 111 -3.28 4.99 16.88
N MET A 112 -3.66 4.62 15.65
CA MET A 112 -4.46 3.44 15.37
C MET A 112 -3.73 2.16 15.78
N ALA A 113 -2.43 2.04 15.48
CA ALA A 113 -1.60 0.89 15.86
C ALA A 113 -1.48 0.77 17.38
N GLN A 114 -1.17 1.86 18.06
CA GLN A 114 -1.08 1.90 19.53
C GLN A 114 -2.39 1.50 20.19
N ARG A 115 -3.53 2.05 19.73
CA ARG A 115 -4.85 1.69 20.25
C ARG A 115 -5.20 0.24 19.95
N PHE A 116 -4.89 -0.22 18.74
CA PHE A 116 -5.16 -1.59 18.34
C PHE A 116 -4.45 -2.56 19.27
N ASP A 117 -3.17 -2.34 19.53
CA ASP A 117 -2.38 -3.24 20.37
C ASP A 117 -2.78 -3.17 21.86
N SER A 118 -2.94 -1.96 22.40
CA SER A 118 -3.17 -1.76 23.84
C SER A 118 -4.61 -1.98 24.29
N GLN A 119 -5.61 -1.78 23.41
CA GLN A 119 -7.02 -1.78 23.81
C GLN A 119 -7.93 -2.69 22.99
N LEU A 120 -7.58 -3.04 21.74
CA LEU A 120 -8.49 -3.78 20.87
C LEU A 120 -8.09 -5.24 20.67
N ARG A 121 -6.78 -5.54 20.62
CA ARG A 121 -6.25 -6.86 20.23
C ARG A 121 -6.82 -8.00 21.07
N ALA A 122 -6.81 -7.89 22.39
CA ALA A 122 -7.35 -8.91 23.29
C ALA A 122 -8.86 -9.19 23.05
N HIS A 123 -9.60 -8.18 22.61
CA HIS A 123 -11.02 -8.32 22.29
C HIS A 123 -11.26 -8.86 20.88
N PHE A 124 -10.33 -8.68 19.94
CA PHE A 124 -10.32 -9.44 18.69
C PHE A 124 -10.01 -10.92 18.94
N ASP A 125 -9.01 -11.21 19.77
CA ASP A 125 -8.55 -12.58 20.08
C ASP A 125 -9.64 -13.40 20.82
N SER A 126 -10.38 -12.79 21.74
CA SER A 126 -11.55 -13.43 22.38
C SER A 126 -12.79 -13.52 21.48
N GLY A 127 -12.80 -12.76 20.38
CA GLY A 127 -13.95 -12.55 19.53
C GLY A 127 -15.03 -11.67 20.16
N ALA A 128 -14.71 -10.77 21.07
CA ALA A 128 -15.65 -9.72 21.44
C ALA A 128 -15.82 -8.68 20.31
N LEU A 129 -14.74 -8.40 19.58
CA LEU A 129 -14.70 -7.47 18.45
C LEU A 129 -14.54 -8.21 17.11
N GLY A 130 -14.86 -7.50 16.04
CA GLY A 130 -14.55 -7.92 14.68
C GLY A 130 -14.53 -6.75 13.71
N PHE A 131 -14.09 -7.01 12.48
CA PHE A 131 -14.11 -6.02 11.40
C PHE A 131 -15.49 -5.99 10.73
N ALA A 132 -16.12 -4.82 10.71
CA ALA A 132 -17.37 -4.60 9.99
C ALA A 132 -17.14 -4.48 8.48
N SER A 133 -18.17 -4.72 7.68
CA SER A 133 -18.10 -4.72 6.21
C SER A 133 -17.77 -3.35 5.60
N ASN A 134 -17.87 -2.29 6.40
CA ASN A 134 -17.53 -0.91 6.03
C ASN A 134 -16.08 -0.51 6.38
N GLY A 135 -15.25 -1.43 6.88
CA GLY A 135 -13.85 -1.17 7.23
C GLY A 135 -13.64 -0.52 8.60
N THR A 136 -14.63 -0.62 9.48
CA THR A 136 -14.52 -0.19 10.87
C THR A 136 -14.44 -1.38 11.82
N VAL A 137 -14.07 -1.13 13.08
CA VAL A 137 -14.17 -2.13 14.15
C VAL A 137 -15.56 -2.05 14.75
N ALA A 138 -16.16 -3.19 15.07
CA ALA A 138 -17.44 -3.25 15.75
C ALA A 138 -17.44 -4.28 16.88
N VAL A 139 -18.28 -4.03 17.89
CA VAL A 139 -18.57 -4.99 18.95
C VAL A 139 -19.46 -6.08 18.37
N ARG A 140 -18.93 -7.29 18.24
CA ARG A 140 -19.70 -8.46 17.83
C ARG A 140 -20.47 -9.04 19.00
N ASP A 141 -19.78 -9.21 20.13
CA ASP A 141 -20.29 -9.94 21.28
C ASP A 141 -19.87 -9.26 22.58
N ALA A 142 -20.76 -8.41 23.09
CA ALA A 142 -20.54 -7.66 24.33
C ALA A 142 -20.49 -8.56 25.59
N SER A 143 -21.01 -9.79 25.51
CA SER A 143 -20.97 -10.74 26.64
C SER A 143 -19.53 -11.20 26.94
N LYS A 144 -18.65 -11.14 25.93
CA LYS A 144 -17.23 -11.47 26.03
C LYS A 144 -16.36 -10.31 26.53
N ILE A 145 -16.93 -9.13 26.76
CA ILE A 145 -16.22 -7.97 27.32
C ILE A 145 -16.54 -7.87 28.82
N PRO A 146 -15.54 -7.94 29.71
CA PRO A 146 -15.73 -7.72 31.14
C PRO A 146 -16.43 -6.39 31.41
N LEU A 147 -17.34 -6.36 32.39
CA LEU A 147 -18.13 -5.16 32.72
C LEU A 147 -17.26 -3.93 33.02
N SER A 148 -16.10 -4.12 33.67
CA SER A 148 -15.12 -3.06 33.96
C SER A 148 -14.55 -2.42 32.69
N ASP A 149 -14.47 -3.17 31.60
CA ASP A 149 -13.72 -2.77 30.40
C ASP A 149 -14.64 -2.19 29.32
N ARG A 150 -15.96 -2.44 29.41
CA ARG A 150 -16.94 -2.08 28.36
C ARG A 150 -16.90 -0.62 27.94
N VAL A 151 -16.79 0.30 28.89
CA VAL A 151 -16.72 1.74 28.59
C VAL A 151 -15.45 2.05 27.80
N GLY A 152 -14.31 1.54 28.24
CA GLY A 152 -13.02 1.72 27.57
C GLY A 152 -13.01 1.13 26.16
N VAL A 153 -13.54 -0.09 25.99
CA VAL A 153 -13.62 -0.76 24.68
C VAL A 153 -14.55 0.00 23.73
N ASN A 154 -15.74 0.42 24.18
CA ASN A 154 -16.66 1.18 23.34
C ASN A 154 -16.05 2.52 22.89
N GLN A 155 -15.33 3.20 23.78
CA GLN A 155 -14.60 4.42 23.42
C GLN A 155 -13.49 4.12 22.41
N ALA A 156 -12.69 3.07 22.63
CA ALA A 156 -11.62 2.68 21.71
C ALA A 156 -12.15 2.30 20.32
N VAL A 157 -13.29 1.61 20.25
CA VAL A 157 -13.98 1.29 18.98
C VAL A 157 -14.45 2.56 18.27
N ALA A 158 -15.09 3.49 19.00
CA ALA A 158 -15.53 4.76 18.43
C ALA A 158 -14.35 5.59 17.90
N ASP A 159 -13.27 5.67 18.67
CA ASP A 159 -12.06 6.39 18.29
C ASP A 159 -11.38 5.76 17.08
N GLN A 160 -11.34 4.43 17.01
CA GLN A 160 -10.82 3.72 15.85
C GLN A 160 -11.64 4.02 14.60
N GLY A 161 -12.98 4.06 14.72
CA GLY A 161 -13.86 4.47 13.63
C GLY A 161 -13.60 5.90 13.16
N ARG A 162 -13.37 6.84 14.10
CA ARG A 162 -13.04 8.24 13.77
C ARG A 162 -11.70 8.36 13.03
N ASP A 163 -10.67 7.67 13.51
CA ASP A 163 -9.35 7.66 12.87
C ASP A 163 -9.40 6.98 11.48
N SER A 164 -10.12 5.86 11.32
CA SER A 164 -10.33 5.24 9.99
C SER A 164 -10.99 6.20 9.01
N ALA A 165 -12.05 6.90 9.42
CA ALA A 165 -12.73 7.88 8.57
C ALA A 165 -11.81 9.06 8.21
N ALA A 166 -11.00 9.52 9.17
CA ALA A 166 -10.01 10.56 8.91
C ALA A 166 -8.98 10.10 7.87
N VAL A 167 -8.41 8.89 7.99
CA VAL A 167 -7.45 8.35 7.01
C VAL A 167 -8.02 8.36 5.60
N TYR A 168 -9.25 7.87 5.41
CA TYR A 168 -9.83 7.79 4.06
C TYR A 168 -10.01 9.16 3.43
N ARG A 169 -10.46 10.14 4.23
CA ARG A 169 -10.59 11.53 3.79
C ARG A 169 -9.22 12.16 3.50
N GLU A 170 -8.24 12.00 4.38
CA GLU A 170 -6.91 12.57 4.19
C GLU A 170 -6.22 11.99 2.95
N ILE A 171 -6.40 10.70 2.66
CA ILE A 171 -5.91 10.09 1.41
C ILE A 171 -6.60 10.75 0.21
N ALA A 172 -7.92 10.86 0.22
CA ALA A 172 -8.67 11.47 -0.88
C ALA A 172 -8.21 12.92 -1.15
N VAL A 173 -8.07 13.72 -0.09
CA VAL A 173 -7.62 15.12 -0.15
C VAL A 173 -6.16 15.23 -0.59
N ALA A 174 -5.25 14.40 -0.06
CA ALA A 174 -3.84 14.41 -0.43
C ALA A 174 -3.60 14.05 -1.90
N ASN A 175 -4.56 13.35 -2.51
CA ASN A 175 -4.54 12.99 -3.93
C ASN A 175 -5.35 13.95 -4.81
N ASN A 176 -5.87 15.05 -4.27
CA ASN A 176 -6.74 16.01 -4.98
C ASN A 176 -8.02 15.40 -5.56
N HIS A 177 -8.49 14.30 -4.97
CA HIS A 177 -9.68 13.56 -5.39
C HIS A 177 -10.58 13.25 -4.18
N PRO A 178 -11.23 14.25 -3.57
CA PRO A 178 -12.14 14.04 -2.43
C PRO A 178 -13.28 13.05 -2.75
N GLU A 179 -13.69 12.96 -4.03
CA GLU A 179 -14.68 12.01 -4.51
C GLU A 179 -14.25 10.53 -4.37
N TRP A 180 -12.96 10.25 -4.24
CA TRP A 180 -12.45 8.88 -4.07
C TRP A 180 -12.66 8.32 -2.67
N GLU A 181 -13.06 9.12 -1.67
CA GLU A 181 -13.16 8.67 -0.27
C GLU A 181 -13.98 7.38 -0.14
N ALA A 182 -15.11 7.28 -0.85
CA ALA A 182 -15.96 6.08 -0.80
C ALA A 182 -15.27 4.84 -1.38
N GLN A 183 -14.51 5.00 -2.47
CA GLN A 183 -13.76 3.90 -3.11
C GLN A 183 -12.57 3.49 -2.23
N ILE A 184 -11.84 4.45 -1.67
CA ILE A 184 -10.76 4.22 -0.70
C ILE A 184 -11.30 3.42 0.49
N ARG A 185 -12.43 3.85 1.08
CA ARG A 185 -13.06 3.15 2.19
C ARG A 185 -13.38 1.68 1.85
N GLN A 186 -13.90 1.40 0.65
CA GLN A 186 -14.18 0.03 0.22
C GLN A 186 -12.92 -0.82 0.06
N VAL A 187 -11.84 -0.25 -0.48
CA VAL A 187 -10.54 -0.93 -0.58
C VAL A 187 -10.01 -1.29 0.81
N PHE A 188 -9.98 -0.31 1.72
CA PHE A 188 -9.54 -0.55 3.09
C PHE A 188 -10.45 -1.52 3.85
N ALA A 189 -11.77 -1.47 3.64
CA ALA A 189 -12.71 -2.39 4.27
C ALA A 189 -12.40 -3.85 3.92
N ARG A 190 -12.16 -4.12 2.64
CA ARG A 190 -11.72 -5.45 2.18
C ARG A 190 -10.37 -5.80 2.79
N GLN A 191 -9.43 -4.85 2.80
CA GLN A 191 -8.09 -5.09 3.32
C GLN A 191 -8.05 -5.40 4.82
N TRP A 192 -8.86 -4.73 5.65
CA TRP A 192 -8.99 -5.05 7.08
C TRP A 192 -9.45 -6.49 7.30
N VAL A 193 -10.45 -6.93 6.52
CA VAL A 193 -10.93 -8.31 6.54
C VAL A 193 -9.87 -9.28 6.02
N ASP A 194 -9.16 -8.93 4.95
CA ASP A 194 -8.11 -9.74 4.34
C ASP A 194 -6.94 -9.97 5.31
N SER A 195 -6.53 -8.94 6.02
CA SER A 195 -5.46 -8.96 7.04
C SER A 195 -5.89 -9.50 8.41
N ALA A 196 -7.17 -9.87 8.59
CA ALA A 196 -7.63 -10.47 9.84
C ALA A 196 -6.89 -11.80 10.10
N LYS A 197 -6.45 -12.02 11.34
CA LYS A 197 -5.80 -13.28 11.76
C LYS A 197 -6.81 -14.42 11.81
N GLY A 198 -6.33 -15.66 11.68
CA GLY A 198 -7.17 -16.85 11.87
C GLY A 198 -7.87 -16.82 13.23
N GLY A 199 -9.15 -17.15 13.25
CA GLY A 199 -9.99 -17.07 14.45
C GLY A 199 -10.60 -15.69 14.74
N TRP A 200 -10.17 -14.63 14.07
CA TRP A 200 -10.83 -13.32 14.17
C TRP A 200 -12.10 -13.27 13.34
N TRP A 201 -12.98 -12.34 13.71
CA TRP A 201 -14.30 -12.23 13.11
C TRP A 201 -14.43 -11.02 12.21
N TYR A 202 -15.21 -11.19 11.14
CA TYR A 202 -15.54 -10.14 10.19
C TYR A 202 -16.99 -10.25 9.75
N GLN A 203 -17.59 -9.12 9.33
CA GLN A 203 -18.90 -9.13 8.70
C GLN A 203 -18.77 -9.36 7.19
N ASP A 204 -19.57 -10.27 6.65
CA ASP A 204 -19.72 -10.42 5.22
C ASP A 204 -20.60 -9.31 4.60
N ALA A 205 -20.78 -9.35 3.28
CA ALA A 205 -21.59 -8.37 2.56
C ALA A 205 -23.07 -8.33 3.00
N GLY A 206 -23.57 -9.43 3.59
CA GLY A 206 -24.94 -9.51 4.13
C GLY A 206 -25.05 -9.02 5.58
N GLY A 207 -23.95 -8.58 6.19
CA GLY A 207 -23.89 -8.17 7.60
C GLY A 207 -23.77 -9.34 8.58
N GLY A 208 -23.66 -10.57 8.08
CA GLY A 208 -23.46 -11.76 8.90
C GLY A 208 -22.03 -11.87 9.40
N TRP A 209 -21.84 -12.27 10.66
CA TRP A 209 -20.52 -12.48 11.23
C TRP A 209 -19.94 -13.84 10.81
N LYS A 210 -18.73 -13.82 10.28
CA LYS A 210 -17.92 -14.99 9.92
C LYS A 210 -16.59 -14.96 10.63
N GLN A 211 -16.04 -16.14 10.87
CA GLN A 211 -14.70 -16.30 11.43
C GLN A 211 -13.72 -16.59 10.28
N LYS A 212 -12.53 -16.00 10.37
CA LYS A 212 -11.42 -16.17 9.44
C LYS A 212 -10.73 -17.52 9.64
#